data_AF-A0A7L4KKU3-F1
#
_entry.id   AF-A0A7L4KKU3-F1
#
_cell.length_a   1.000
_cell.length_b   1.000
_cell.length_c   1.000
_cell.angle_alpha   90.00
_cell.angle_beta   90.00
_cell.angle_gamma   90.00
#
_symmetry.space_group_name_H-M   'P 1'
#
loop_
_entity.id
_entity.type
_entity.pdbx_description
1 polymer ?
#
loop_
_entity_poly.entity_id
_entity_poly.type
_entity_poly.pdbx_seq_one_letter_code
_entity_poly.pdbx_strand_id
1 'polypeptide(L)'
;FSLPFPARRKQKWSVDPRNTAWSNDDSKFGQKMLEKMGWSKGKGLGAQEQGNPEHIRVKVKNDVLGLGATISHEDNWIAHQDDFNQLLAELNNCHGQGETEASVKKQKKTFSLEEKSKSSKKRVHYMKFAKGKDLSSRTEQDLSCIFGRRQKSAKTQERNNLLSSPGDGSNMTKSVFTVQEYFAKRMAKLK
;
A
#
# COMPACT_ATOMS: atom_id res chain seq x y z
N PHE A 1 -27.79 34.08 15.14
CA PHE A 1 -28.05 33.84 13.72
C PHE A 1 -26.89 33.04 13.13
N SER A 2 -27.04 31.73 12.93
CA SER A 2 -26.06 30.96 12.17
C SER A 2 -26.40 31.07 10.68
N LEU A 3 -25.45 31.53 9.87
CA LEU A 3 -25.63 31.57 8.43
C LEU A 3 -25.55 30.15 7.85
N PRO A 4 -26.40 29.79 6.88
CA PRO A 4 -26.35 28.48 6.24
C PRO A 4 -25.05 28.31 5.45
N PHE A 5 -24.40 27.15 5.61
CA PHE A 5 -23.21 26.80 4.85
C PHE A 5 -23.54 26.72 3.34
N PRO A 6 -22.73 27.31 2.45
CA PRO A 6 -22.99 27.28 1.02
C PRO A 6 -22.87 25.86 0.44
N ALA A 7 -23.79 25.51 -0.47
CA ALA A 7 -23.79 24.23 -1.14
C ALA A 7 -22.49 24.03 -1.95
N ARG A 8 -21.85 22.86 -1.79
CA ARG A 8 -20.62 22.51 -2.52
C ARG A 8 -20.90 22.49 -4.02
N ARG A 9 -20.36 23.48 -4.76
CA ARG A 9 -20.35 23.48 -6.23
C ARG A 9 -19.47 22.33 -6.72
N LYS A 10 -20.03 21.44 -7.54
CA LYS A 10 -19.23 20.46 -8.28
C LYS A 10 -18.50 21.20 -9.39
N GLN A 11 -17.17 21.27 -9.31
CA GLN A 11 -16.36 21.73 -10.44
C GLN A 11 -16.45 20.69 -11.55
N LYS A 12 -16.89 21.13 -12.72
CA LYS A 12 -16.86 20.31 -13.94
C LYS A 12 -15.41 20.27 -14.40
N TRP A 13 -14.84 19.08 -14.44
CA TRP A 13 -13.48 18.89 -14.91
C TRP A 13 -13.42 19.28 -16.39
N SER A 14 -12.32 19.91 -16.80
CA SER A 14 -12.02 20.17 -18.21
C SER A 14 -12.22 18.89 -19.02
N VAL A 15 -12.71 19.03 -20.26
CA VAL A 15 -12.88 17.92 -21.22
C VAL A 15 -11.57 17.14 -21.42
N ASP A 16 -10.44 17.83 -21.26
CA ASP A 16 -9.12 17.21 -21.21
C ASP A 16 -8.38 17.61 -19.92
N PRO A 17 -8.46 16.78 -18.86
CA PRO A 17 -7.80 17.07 -17.59
C PRO A 17 -6.28 16.86 -17.64
N ARG A 18 -5.75 16.19 -18.68
CA ARG A 18 -4.31 15.94 -18.85
C ARG A 18 -3.69 16.80 -19.95
N ASN A 19 -4.48 17.67 -20.58
CA ASN A 19 -4.08 18.54 -21.70
C ASN A 19 -3.37 17.77 -22.84
N THR A 20 -3.78 16.53 -23.07
CA THR A 20 -3.25 15.65 -24.12
C THR A 20 -3.50 16.15 -25.54
N ALA A 21 -4.63 16.81 -25.78
CA ALA A 21 -4.95 17.41 -27.06
C ALA A 21 -3.95 18.52 -27.44
N TRP A 22 -3.45 19.26 -26.45
CA TRP A 22 -2.42 20.25 -26.67
C TRP A 22 -1.03 19.62 -26.83
N SER A 23 -0.66 18.65 -25.99
CA SER A 23 0.68 18.05 -26.04
C SER A 23 0.95 17.23 -27.31
N ASN A 24 -0.09 16.68 -27.93
CA ASN A 24 0.02 15.81 -29.11
C ASN A 24 -0.20 16.55 -30.44
N ASP A 25 -0.51 17.84 -30.42
CA ASP A 25 -0.78 18.61 -31.63
C ASP A 25 0.52 19.11 -32.28
N ASP A 26 0.89 18.45 -33.38
CA ASP A 26 2.12 18.71 -34.13
C ASP A 26 2.07 19.99 -34.99
N SER A 27 0.90 20.64 -35.09
CA SER A 27 0.69 21.77 -36.00
C SER A 27 1.03 23.14 -35.40
N LYS A 28 1.42 23.19 -34.12
CA LYS A 28 1.60 24.43 -33.36
C LYS A 28 2.79 25.25 -33.82
N PHE A 29 2.66 26.56 -33.66
CA PHE A 29 3.70 27.53 -34.02
C PHE A 29 5.07 27.20 -33.40
N GLY A 30 5.11 26.95 -32.09
CA GLY A 30 6.37 26.65 -31.38
C GLY A 30 7.04 25.36 -31.88
N GLN A 31 6.24 24.33 -32.16
CA GLN A 31 6.75 23.07 -32.69
C GLN A 31 7.32 23.23 -34.09
N LYS A 32 6.57 23.87 -35.01
CA LYS A 32 7.05 24.16 -36.37
C LYS A 32 8.33 25.00 -36.37
N MET A 33 8.45 25.94 -35.43
CA MET A 33 9.66 26.77 -35.27
C MET A 33 10.86 25.93 -34.84
N LEU A 34 10.68 25.04 -33.85
CA LEU A 34 11.74 24.14 -33.38
C LEU A 34 12.18 23.15 -34.47
N GLU A 35 11.20 22.57 -35.17
CA GLU A 35 11.46 21.65 -36.29
C GLU A 35 12.27 22.31 -37.42
N LYS A 36 11.95 23.56 -37.76
CA LYS A 36 12.74 24.35 -38.71
C LYS A 36 14.19 24.59 -38.27
N MET A 37 14.44 24.60 -36.97
CA MET A 37 15.78 24.74 -36.39
C MET A 37 16.49 23.39 -36.19
N GLY A 38 15.94 22.29 -36.73
CA GLY A 38 16.55 20.96 -36.69
C GLY A 38 16.20 20.13 -35.45
N TRP A 39 15.32 20.62 -34.58
CA TRP A 39 14.80 19.82 -33.47
C TRP A 39 13.77 18.80 -33.99
N SER A 40 13.68 17.63 -33.37
CA SER A 40 12.65 16.63 -33.71
C SER A 40 11.98 16.09 -32.46
N LYS A 41 10.71 15.71 -32.61
CA LYS A 41 9.86 15.22 -31.51
C LYS A 41 10.52 14.04 -30.80
N GLY A 42 10.65 14.14 -29.48
CA GLY A 42 11.26 13.12 -28.63
C GLY A 42 12.77 13.30 -28.38
N LYS A 43 13.42 14.26 -29.05
CA LYS A 43 14.84 14.58 -28.78
C LYS A 43 14.99 15.68 -27.74
N GLY A 44 16.05 15.56 -26.95
CA GLY A 44 16.48 16.61 -26.03
C GLY A 44 17.00 17.84 -26.77
N LEU A 45 16.91 19.01 -26.14
CA LEU A 45 17.54 20.23 -26.66
C LEU A 45 19.03 20.28 -26.31
N GLY A 46 19.81 21.00 -27.12
CA GLY A 46 21.25 21.21 -26.90
C GLY A 46 22.12 20.60 -28.01
N ALA A 47 23.41 20.97 -28.04
CA ALA A 47 24.34 20.59 -29.10
C ALA A 47 24.53 19.07 -29.27
N GLN A 48 24.34 18.30 -28.19
CA GLN A 48 24.44 16.85 -28.17
C GLN A 48 23.10 16.21 -27.74
N GLU A 49 21.99 16.93 -27.91
CA GLU A 49 20.64 16.47 -27.51
C GLU A 49 20.54 16.12 -26.01
N GLN A 50 21.39 16.75 -25.17
CA GLN A 50 21.56 16.41 -23.76
C GLN A 50 20.41 16.85 -22.83
N GLY A 51 19.51 17.71 -23.32
CA GLY A 51 18.36 18.18 -22.56
C GLY A 51 17.36 17.06 -22.30
N ASN A 52 16.58 17.18 -21.22
CA ASN A 52 15.50 16.24 -20.95
C ASN A 52 14.41 16.37 -22.03
N PRO A 53 14.01 15.28 -22.71
CA PRO A 53 12.91 15.32 -23.68
C PRO A 53 11.53 15.55 -23.02
N GLU A 54 11.40 15.24 -21.73
CA GLU A 54 10.16 15.40 -20.97
C GLU A 54 10.19 16.67 -20.11
N HIS A 55 9.02 17.27 -19.90
CA HIS A 55 8.86 18.41 -19.00
C HIS A 55 8.98 17.98 -17.53
N ILE A 56 9.42 18.91 -16.67
CA ILE A 56 9.47 18.68 -15.22
C ILE A 56 8.04 18.57 -14.67
N ARG A 57 7.75 17.50 -13.94
CA ARG A 57 6.43 17.25 -13.32
C ARG A 57 6.46 17.64 -11.85
N VAL A 58 5.49 18.45 -11.44
CA VAL A 58 5.29 18.83 -10.03
C VAL A 58 4.19 17.98 -9.43
N LYS A 59 4.48 17.32 -8.30
CA LYS A 59 3.48 16.60 -7.52
C LYS A 59 2.81 17.59 -6.58
N VAL A 60 1.53 17.87 -6.79
CA VAL A 60 0.73 18.70 -5.88
C VAL A 60 0.44 17.91 -4.61
N LYS A 61 0.74 18.53 -3.46
CA LYS A 61 0.43 17.99 -2.14
C LYS A 61 -0.99 18.39 -1.76
N ASN A 62 -1.87 17.41 -1.65
CA ASN A 62 -3.27 17.59 -1.27
C ASN A 62 -3.55 17.14 0.18
N ASP A 63 -2.53 16.71 0.91
CA ASP A 63 -2.64 16.26 2.30
C ASP A 63 -2.16 17.35 3.28
N VAL A 64 -2.54 17.21 4.55
CA VAL A 64 -2.17 18.11 5.66
C VAL A 64 -0.91 17.61 6.39
N LEU A 65 -0.34 16.49 5.95
CA LEU A 65 0.80 15.85 6.60
C LEU A 65 2.07 16.71 6.49
N GLY A 66 3.09 16.44 7.31
CA GLY A 66 4.40 17.11 7.19
C GLY A 66 5.13 16.74 5.89
N LEU A 67 6.09 17.55 5.44
CA LEU A 67 7.03 17.14 4.40
C LEU A 67 7.87 15.96 4.92
N GLY A 68 8.00 14.88 4.13
CA GLY A 68 8.72 13.67 4.53
C GLY A 68 7.89 12.66 5.34
N ALA A 69 6.65 12.98 5.70
CA ALA A 69 5.73 11.99 6.28
C ALA A 69 5.39 10.94 5.22
N THR A 70 5.79 9.69 5.46
CA THR A 70 5.42 8.57 4.59
C THR A 70 4.01 8.08 4.96
N ILE A 71 3.24 7.67 3.96
CA ILE A 71 1.88 7.09 4.12
C ILE A 71 1.90 5.82 5.01
N SER A 72 3.09 5.27 5.28
CA SER A 72 3.33 4.03 6.04
C SER A 72 2.91 4.07 7.51
N HIS A 73 2.43 5.19 8.03
CA HIS A 73 2.04 5.28 9.45
C HIS A 73 0.64 4.72 9.76
N GLU A 74 -0.17 4.41 8.73
CA GLU A 74 -1.47 3.76 8.93
C GLU A 74 -1.35 2.28 9.35
N ASP A 75 -0.16 1.67 9.26
CA ASP A 75 0.01 0.25 9.60
C ASP A 75 0.25 -0.01 11.09
N ASN A 76 0.62 1.02 11.86
CA ASN A 76 1.01 0.86 13.26
C ASN A 76 -0.15 0.45 14.17
N TRP A 77 -1.40 0.81 13.85
CA TRP A 77 -2.55 0.45 14.69
C TRP A 77 -2.97 -1.02 14.52
N ILE A 78 -2.63 -1.66 13.40
CA ILE A 78 -2.97 -3.07 13.11
C ILE A 78 -1.87 -4.03 13.57
N ALA A 79 -0.62 -3.57 13.66
CA ALA A 79 0.53 -4.40 14.03
C ALA A 79 0.30 -5.17 15.35
N HIS A 80 -0.15 -4.48 16.40
CA HIS A 80 -0.41 -5.10 17.70
C HIS A 80 -1.55 -6.15 17.68
N GLN A 81 -2.52 -5.98 16.78
CA GLN A 81 -3.63 -6.91 16.64
C GLN A 81 -3.15 -8.24 16.03
N ASP A 82 -2.26 -8.18 15.05
CA ASP A 82 -1.66 -9.38 14.44
C ASP A 82 -0.79 -10.14 15.43
N ASP A 83 0.04 -9.44 16.23
CA ASP A 83 0.89 -10.05 17.26
C ASP A 83 0.05 -10.75 18.35
N PHE A 84 -1.04 -10.11 18.77
CA PHE A 84 -1.96 -10.70 19.74
C PHE A 84 -2.69 -11.93 19.17
N ASN A 85 -3.13 -11.88 17.91
CA ASN A 85 -3.73 -13.03 17.25
C ASN A 85 -2.73 -14.20 17.13
N GLN A 86 -1.46 -13.91 16.87
CA GLN A 86 -0.39 -14.91 16.84
C GLN A 86 -0.18 -15.55 18.22
N LEU A 87 -0.12 -14.74 19.28
CA LEU A 87 -0.01 -15.23 20.65
C LEU A 87 -1.19 -16.15 21.03
N LEU A 88 -2.42 -15.75 20.68
CA LEU A 88 -3.60 -16.58 20.93
C LEU A 88 -3.56 -17.90 20.15
N ALA A 89 -3.09 -17.88 18.90
CA ALA A 89 -2.91 -19.09 18.12
C ALA A 89 -1.86 -20.02 18.76
N GLU A 90 -0.75 -19.47 19.23
CA GLU A 90 0.30 -20.23 19.92
C GLU A 90 -0.20 -20.82 21.24
N LEU A 91 -0.94 -20.05 22.05
CA LEU A 91 -1.56 -20.55 23.29
C LEU A 91 -2.58 -21.66 23.01
N ASN A 92 -3.41 -21.50 21.98
CA ASN A 92 -4.34 -22.53 21.56
C ASN A 92 -3.62 -23.80 21.06
N ASN A 93 -2.43 -23.68 20.47
CA ASN A 93 -1.62 -24.82 20.06
C ASN A 93 -0.94 -25.52 21.26
N CYS A 94 -0.56 -24.78 22.29
CA CYS A 94 0.11 -25.32 23.48
C CYS A 94 -0.86 -25.94 24.49
N HIS A 95 -2.05 -25.36 24.66
CA HIS A 95 -3.05 -25.80 25.66
C HIS A 95 -4.32 -26.40 25.06
N GLY A 96 -4.53 -26.28 23.75
CA GLY A 96 -5.67 -26.89 23.07
C GLY A 96 -5.49 -28.40 23.03
N GLN A 97 -6.22 -29.10 23.90
CA GLN A 97 -6.45 -30.53 23.73
C GLN A 97 -6.97 -30.74 22.30
N GLY A 98 -6.22 -31.51 21.51
CA GLY A 98 -6.30 -31.47 20.06
C GLY A 98 -7.66 -31.85 19.51
N GLU A 99 -8.42 -30.87 19.03
CA GLU A 99 -9.51 -31.04 18.06
C GLU A 99 -9.80 -29.71 17.31
N THR A 100 -8.84 -29.15 16.55
CA THR A 100 -9.18 -27.98 15.71
C THR A 100 -8.48 -27.87 14.36
N GLU A 101 -7.75 -28.88 13.89
CA GLU A 101 -7.18 -28.86 12.53
C GLU A 101 -8.02 -29.63 11.49
N ALA A 102 -9.11 -30.29 11.92
CA ALA A 102 -9.99 -31.04 11.00
C ALA A 102 -11.19 -30.25 10.46
N SER A 103 -11.43 -29.01 10.91
CA SER A 103 -12.68 -28.29 10.58
C SER A 103 -12.58 -27.27 9.43
N VAL A 104 -11.38 -26.97 8.92
CA VAL A 104 -11.20 -25.98 7.84
C VAL A 104 -11.63 -26.52 6.46
N LYS A 105 -11.71 -27.84 6.28
CA LYS A 105 -12.22 -28.49 5.05
C LYS A 105 -13.71 -28.86 5.10
N LYS A 106 -14.44 -28.51 6.17
CA LYS A 106 -15.90 -28.59 6.15
C LYS A 106 -16.38 -27.39 5.33
N GLN A 107 -16.75 -27.65 4.08
CA GLN A 107 -17.38 -26.70 3.18
C GLN A 107 -18.22 -25.71 3.99
N LYS A 108 -17.75 -24.47 4.11
CA LYS A 108 -18.53 -23.39 4.70
C LYS A 108 -19.72 -23.21 3.77
N LYS A 109 -20.81 -23.94 4.01
CA LYS A 109 -22.14 -23.57 3.53
C LYS A 109 -22.41 -22.23 4.21
N THR A 110 -21.92 -21.15 3.60
CA THR A 110 -22.23 -19.78 3.98
C THR A 110 -23.71 -19.65 3.70
N PHE A 111 -24.52 -19.94 4.70
CA PHE A 111 -25.93 -19.78 4.52
C PHE A 111 -26.17 -18.28 4.36
N SER A 112 -26.83 -17.89 3.28
CA SER A 112 -27.31 -16.52 3.19
C SER A 112 -28.43 -16.38 4.23
N LEU A 113 -28.23 -15.44 5.15
CA LEU A 113 -29.24 -15.10 6.15
C LEU A 113 -30.47 -14.51 5.45
N GLU A 114 -30.27 -13.80 4.34
CA GLU A 114 -31.35 -13.31 3.46
C GLU A 114 -32.17 -14.46 2.85
N GLU A 115 -31.52 -15.53 2.38
CA GLU A 115 -32.21 -16.65 1.76
C GLU A 115 -33.00 -17.48 2.78
N LYS A 116 -32.41 -17.74 3.96
CA LYS A 116 -33.11 -18.38 5.07
C LYS A 116 -34.31 -17.56 5.55
N SER A 117 -34.16 -16.24 5.66
CA SER A 117 -35.25 -15.40 6.12
C SER A 117 -36.41 -15.37 5.11
N LYS A 118 -36.13 -15.42 3.80
CA LYS A 118 -37.18 -15.52 2.75
C LYS A 118 -37.94 -16.84 2.80
N SER A 119 -37.28 -17.94 3.16
CA SER A 119 -37.94 -19.24 3.32
C SER A 119 -38.76 -19.39 4.62
N SER A 120 -38.61 -18.46 5.56
CA SER A 120 -39.28 -18.52 6.87
C SER A 120 -40.72 -17.98 6.78
N LYS A 121 -41.70 -18.75 7.27
CA LYS A 121 -43.12 -18.37 7.34
C LYS A 121 -43.44 -17.37 8.48
N LYS A 122 -42.43 -16.84 9.20
CA LYS A 122 -42.65 -15.84 10.26
C LYS A 122 -43.03 -14.48 9.65
N ARG A 123 -44.08 -13.87 10.20
CA ARG A 123 -44.82 -12.71 9.68
C ARG A 123 -44.01 -11.41 9.50
N VAL A 124 -42.79 -11.31 10.02
CA VAL A 124 -41.99 -10.07 9.94
C VAL A 124 -40.60 -10.38 9.40
N HIS A 125 -40.49 -10.41 8.08
CA HIS A 125 -39.20 -10.44 7.41
C HIS A 125 -38.68 -9.01 7.23
N TYR A 126 -37.78 -8.55 8.09
CA TYR A 126 -37.13 -7.25 7.89
C TYR A 126 -35.93 -7.35 6.95
N MET A 127 -36.18 -7.15 5.65
CA MET A 127 -35.20 -7.39 4.58
C MET A 127 -33.91 -6.58 4.72
N LYS A 128 -34.01 -5.31 5.14
CA LYS A 128 -32.84 -4.44 5.34
C LYS A 128 -31.90 -4.98 6.40
N PHE A 129 -32.44 -5.53 7.49
CA PHE A 129 -31.63 -6.06 8.59
C PHE A 129 -31.03 -7.42 8.26
N ALA A 130 -31.79 -8.29 7.58
CA ALA A 130 -31.27 -9.57 7.11
C ALA A 130 -30.06 -9.36 6.18
N LYS A 131 -30.19 -8.47 5.19
CA LYS A 131 -29.09 -8.07 4.29
C LYS A 131 -27.92 -7.38 5.01
N GLY A 132 -28.21 -6.55 6.00
CA GLY A 132 -27.18 -5.83 6.76
C GLY A 132 -26.29 -6.74 7.62
N LYS A 133 -26.83 -7.87 8.09
CA LYS A 133 -26.09 -8.87 8.88
C LYS A 133 -25.48 -9.99 8.05
N ASP A 134 -25.82 -10.05 6.76
CA ASP A 134 -25.31 -11.07 5.87
C ASP A 134 -23.94 -10.66 5.31
N LEU A 135 -22.91 -11.43 5.67
CA LEU A 135 -21.55 -11.26 5.18
C LEU A 135 -21.25 -12.21 4.00
N SER A 136 -22.17 -13.11 3.64
CA SER A 136 -21.95 -14.11 2.59
C SER A 136 -21.74 -13.51 1.19
N SER A 137 -22.30 -12.33 0.94
CA SER A 137 -22.20 -11.62 -0.34
C SER A 137 -21.06 -10.58 -0.39
N ARG A 138 -20.25 -10.45 0.67
CA ARG A 138 -19.18 -9.44 0.74
C ARG A 138 -17.89 -9.98 0.16
N THR A 139 -17.11 -9.09 -0.45
CA THR A 139 -15.82 -9.47 -1.03
C THR A 139 -14.81 -9.78 0.08
N GLU A 140 -13.81 -10.61 -0.22
CA GLU A 140 -12.73 -10.89 0.73
C GLU A 140 -11.98 -9.62 1.14
N GLN A 141 -11.83 -8.67 0.19
CA GLN A 141 -11.25 -7.37 0.47
C GLN A 141 -12.08 -6.59 1.50
N ASP A 142 -13.41 -6.51 1.34
CA ASP A 142 -14.29 -5.84 2.30
C ASP A 142 -14.21 -6.48 3.69
N LEU A 143 -14.19 -7.82 3.75
CA LEU A 143 -14.04 -8.56 5.00
C LEU A 143 -12.69 -8.28 5.65
N SER A 144 -11.62 -8.21 4.86
CA SER A 144 -10.29 -7.90 5.36
C SER A 144 -10.21 -6.50 5.97
N CYS A 145 -10.88 -5.50 5.37
CA CYS A 145 -10.99 -4.16 5.94
C CYS A 145 -11.72 -4.14 7.29
N ILE A 146 -12.79 -4.93 7.44
CA ILE A 146 -13.56 -5.00 8.70
C ILE A 146 -12.75 -5.70 9.80
N PHE A 147 -12.08 -6.80 9.46
CA PHE A 147 -11.31 -7.59 10.42
C PHE A 147 -9.90 -7.05 10.67
N GLY A 148 -9.51 -5.95 10.02
CA GLY A 148 -8.13 -5.43 10.07
C GLY A 148 -7.11 -6.44 9.55
N ARG A 149 -7.53 -7.38 8.70
CA ARG A 149 -6.63 -8.43 8.17
C ARG A 149 -5.82 -7.85 7.02
N ARG A 150 -4.50 -7.97 7.11
CA ARG A 150 -3.61 -7.60 6.01
C ARG A 150 -3.63 -8.69 4.94
N GLN A 151 -3.93 -8.31 3.69
CA GLN A 151 -3.54 -9.12 2.54
C GLN A 151 -2.00 -9.07 2.48
N LYS A 152 -1.33 -10.18 2.77
CA LYS A 152 0.13 -10.27 2.67
C LYS A 152 0.49 -10.18 1.19
N SER A 153 0.64 -8.97 0.68
CA SER A 153 1.30 -8.78 -0.62
C SER A 153 2.72 -9.32 -0.46
N ALA A 154 3.09 -10.29 -1.30
CA ALA A 154 4.37 -11.01 -1.23
C ALA A 154 5.62 -10.12 -1.50
N LYS A 155 5.51 -8.79 -1.38
CA LYS A 155 6.55 -7.82 -1.74
C LYS A 155 7.39 -7.31 -0.58
N THR A 156 7.22 -7.81 0.64
CA THR A 156 7.95 -7.29 1.83
C THR A 156 9.29 -8.01 2.11
N GLN A 157 9.75 -8.93 1.25
CA GLN A 157 11.08 -9.56 1.44
C GLN A 157 12.25 -8.88 0.70
N GLU A 158 12.01 -7.96 -0.25
CA GLU A 158 13.13 -7.39 -1.03
C GLU A 158 13.61 -6.00 -0.59
N ARG A 159 12.92 -5.31 0.33
CA ARG A 159 13.24 -3.90 0.64
C ARG A 159 14.22 -3.66 1.79
N ASN A 160 14.80 -4.71 2.36
CA ASN A 160 15.83 -4.59 3.40
C ASN A 160 17.28 -4.62 2.86
N ASN A 161 17.48 -4.74 1.54
CA ASN A 161 18.83 -4.80 0.94
C ASN A 161 19.28 -3.54 0.17
N LEU A 162 18.53 -2.44 0.22
CA LEU A 162 18.89 -1.20 -0.48
C LEU A 162 18.84 0.01 0.45
N LEU A 163 19.71 0.01 1.46
CA LEU A 163 20.19 1.25 2.08
C LEU A 163 21.70 1.12 2.32
N SER A 164 22.46 1.19 1.23
CA SER A 164 23.87 1.61 1.28
C SER A 164 24.00 2.88 0.46
N SER A 165 23.90 4.02 1.15
CA SER A 165 24.30 5.30 0.59
C SER A 165 25.82 5.29 0.41
N PRO A 166 26.37 5.70 -0.74
CA PRO A 166 27.81 5.82 -0.91
C PRO A 166 28.31 7.13 -0.26
N GLY A 167 29.36 7.02 0.56
CA GLY A 167 30.27 8.12 0.86
C GLY A 167 30.10 8.77 2.22
N ASP A 168 30.64 8.14 3.27
CA ASP A 168 31.49 8.88 4.21
C ASP A 168 32.61 7.95 4.74
N GLY A 169 33.83 8.48 4.76
CA GLY A 169 35.08 7.76 4.95
C GLY A 169 35.30 7.25 6.37
N SER A 170 34.55 6.24 6.79
CA SER A 170 34.87 5.46 7.99
C SER A 170 35.45 4.10 7.56
N ASN A 171 36.70 3.83 7.98
CA ASN A 171 37.35 2.54 7.80
C ASN A 171 36.66 1.48 8.70
N MET A 172 35.44 1.07 8.34
CA MET A 172 34.74 -0.02 9.03
C MET A 172 35.41 -1.35 8.65
N THR A 173 36.42 -1.72 9.42
CA THR A 173 37.03 -3.05 9.35
C THR A 173 36.05 -4.04 9.97
N LYS A 174 35.25 -4.71 9.15
CA LYS A 174 34.39 -5.81 9.61
C LYS A 174 35.29 -7.00 9.95
N SER A 175 35.53 -7.25 11.24
CA SER A 175 36.24 -8.45 11.66
C SER A 175 35.38 -9.69 11.41
N VAL A 176 35.95 -10.69 10.74
CA VAL A 176 35.29 -11.97 10.41
C VAL A 176 34.98 -12.81 11.66
N PHE A 177 35.62 -12.51 12.79
CA PHE A 177 35.49 -13.28 14.03
C PHE A 177 34.29 -12.84 14.86
N THR A 178 33.62 -13.82 15.45
CA THR A 178 32.61 -13.56 16.49
C THR A 178 33.30 -12.99 17.73
N VAL A 179 32.63 -12.14 18.50
CA VAL A 179 33.19 -11.51 19.73
C VAL A 179 33.81 -12.55 20.67
N GLN A 180 33.20 -13.73 20.79
CA GLN A 180 33.68 -14.85 21.60
C GLN A 180 35.03 -15.40 21.12
N GLU A 181 35.22 -15.54 19.81
CA GLU A 181 36.46 -16.02 19.19
C GLU A 181 37.64 -15.07 19.44
N TYR A 182 37.36 -13.76 19.41
CA TYR A 182 38.37 -12.73 19.69
C TYR A 182 38.90 -12.85 21.12
N PHE A 183 38.01 -12.97 22.11
CA PHE A 183 38.41 -13.10 23.52
C PHE A 183 39.13 -14.42 23.79
N ALA A 184 38.69 -15.54 23.20
CA ALA A 184 39.38 -16.82 23.31
C ALA A 184 40.83 -16.75 22.79
N LYS A 185 41.02 -16.17 21.60
CA LYS A 185 42.36 -15.98 21.00
C LYS A 185 43.25 -15.05 21.83
N ARG A 186 42.66 -14.01 22.44
CA ARG A 186 43.39 -13.05 23.27
C ARG A 186 43.81 -13.65 24.61
N MET A 187 42.95 -14.45 25.24
CA MET A 187 43.27 -15.18 26.48
C MET A 187 44.35 -16.25 26.26
N ALA A 188 44.33 -16.94 25.12
CA ALA A 188 45.35 -17.94 24.77
C ALA A 188 46.75 -17.34 24.57
N LYS A 189 46.87 -16.06 24.22
CA LYS A 189 48.16 -15.36 24.08
C LYS A 189 48.75 -14.84 25.39
N LEU A 190 47.97 -14.84 26.47
CA LEU A 190 48.39 -14.40 27.80
C LEU A 190 48.83 -15.55 28.71
N LYS A 191 48.95 -16.76 28.15
CA LYS A 191 49.35 -17.98 28.84
C LYS A 191 50.64 -18.49 28.21
#